data_AF-A0A2S8FQJ2-F1
#
_entry.id   AF-A0A2S8FQJ2-F1
#
_cell.length_a   1.000
_cell.length_b   1.000
_cell.length_c   1.000
_cell.angle_alpha   90.00
_cell.angle_beta   90.00
_cell.angle_gamma   90.00
#
_symmetry.space_group_name_H-M   'P 1'
#
loop_
_entity.id
_entity.type
_entity.pdbx_description
1 polymer ?
#
loop_
_entity_poly.entity_id
_entity_poly.type
_entity_poly.pdbx_seq_one_letter_code
_entity_poly.pdbx_strand_id
1 'polypeptide(L)'
;MASNGDYSTGTHKKWSWIVREQHVYGISRLLIQFHPGSRLCITAFDFGHILPKREDSALGWVEHDGVMVSPPLSPNLKIPTSQFDEWYLVGHLPSSLDFSEPFLSNGEFTLVSPDEVIAKRDNTWESVDLDTLGQMQAIFWRDMERLDVVCYAASGDVDIVVTTKPDLIDYLRQSEDRNI
;
A
#
# COMPACT_ATOMS: atom_id res chain seq x y z
N MET A 1 3.64 -7.80 -31.70
CA MET A 1 3.22 -8.52 -30.48
C MET A 1 3.45 -7.54 -29.34
N ALA A 2 2.38 -6.92 -28.83
CA ALA A 2 2.49 -6.02 -27.69
C ALA A 2 2.73 -6.87 -26.43
N SER A 3 3.71 -6.50 -25.62
CA SER A 3 3.92 -7.11 -24.31
C SER A 3 2.72 -6.78 -23.41
N ASN A 4 2.00 -7.81 -22.95
CA ASN A 4 0.94 -7.72 -21.93
C ASN A 4 1.55 -7.48 -20.53
N GLY A 5 2.38 -6.45 -20.36
CA GLY A 5 3.40 -6.40 -19.30
C GLY A 5 3.27 -5.33 -18.22
N ASP A 6 2.12 -4.68 -18.02
CA ASP A 6 2.06 -3.44 -17.22
C ASP A 6 1.83 -3.66 -15.70
N TYR A 7 1.74 -4.93 -15.26
CA TYR A 7 1.62 -5.27 -13.85
C TYR A 7 2.07 -6.70 -13.53
N SER A 8 2.40 -6.93 -12.26
CA SER A 8 2.66 -8.25 -11.68
C SER A 8 1.64 -8.52 -10.59
N THR A 9 1.16 -9.77 -10.44
CA THR A 9 0.18 -10.11 -9.41
C THR A 9 0.51 -11.42 -8.74
N GLY A 10 -0.02 -11.63 -7.55
CA GLY A 10 0.07 -12.91 -6.87
C GLY A 10 -0.85 -12.97 -5.66
N THR A 11 -0.64 -14.01 -4.86
CA THR A 11 -1.35 -14.21 -3.59
C THR A 11 -0.37 -14.59 -2.49
N HIS A 12 -0.71 -14.19 -1.26
CA HIS A 12 -0.06 -14.65 -0.04
C HIS A 12 -1.16 -14.94 0.97
N LYS A 13 -1.35 -16.22 1.34
CA LYS A 13 -2.44 -16.64 2.25
C LYS A 13 -3.81 -16.07 1.84
N LYS A 14 -4.35 -15.11 2.60
CA LYS A 14 -5.65 -14.46 2.37
C LYS A 14 -5.59 -13.18 1.52
N TRP A 15 -4.39 -12.72 1.19
CA TRP A 15 -4.19 -11.50 0.44
C TRP A 15 -3.92 -11.80 -1.03
N SER A 16 -4.55 -11.01 -1.88
CA SER A 16 -4.21 -10.86 -3.29
C SER A 16 -3.47 -9.54 -3.46
N TRP A 17 -2.48 -9.52 -4.35
CA TRP A 17 -1.67 -8.32 -4.59
C TRP A 17 -1.46 -8.03 -6.08
N ILE A 18 -1.18 -6.77 -6.36
CA ILE A 18 -0.77 -6.24 -7.66
C ILE A 18 0.33 -5.19 -7.46
N VAL A 19 1.36 -5.25 -8.33
CA VAL A 19 2.40 -4.24 -8.48
C VAL A 19 2.29 -3.68 -9.90
N ARG A 20 2.24 -2.37 -10.06
CA ARG A 20 2.10 -1.69 -11.35
C ARG A 20 3.19 -0.64 -11.53
N GLU A 21 3.73 -0.55 -12.74
CA GLU A 21 4.63 0.56 -13.12
C GLU A 21 3.84 1.84 -13.44
N GLN A 22 2.54 1.71 -13.75
CA GLN A 22 1.66 2.85 -13.99
C GLN A 22 0.87 3.21 -12.73
N HIS A 23 0.82 4.51 -12.44
CA HIS A 23 0.05 5.05 -11.31
C HIS A 23 -1.45 4.72 -11.40
N VAL A 24 -2.00 4.30 -10.27
CA VAL A 24 -3.41 4.04 -10.03
C VAL A 24 -4.08 5.34 -9.62
N TYR A 25 -4.68 6.02 -10.60
CA TYR A 25 -5.46 7.22 -10.34
C TYR A 25 -6.63 6.94 -9.40
N GLY A 26 -6.73 7.73 -8.33
CA GLY A 26 -7.84 7.65 -7.40
C GLY A 26 -7.78 6.43 -6.46
N ILE A 27 -6.60 5.88 -6.18
CA ILE A 27 -6.41 4.77 -5.23
C ILE A 27 -7.14 5.02 -3.90
N SER A 28 -7.09 6.23 -3.36
CA SER A 28 -7.80 6.61 -2.13
C SER A 28 -9.33 6.43 -2.23
N ARG A 29 -9.92 6.74 -3.38
CA ARG A 29 -11.35 6.52 -3.65
C ARG A 29 -11.66 5.03 -3.73
N LEU A 30 -10.78 4.25 -4.35
CA LEU A 30 -10.94 2.79 -4.44
C LEU A 30 -10.87 2.15 -3.03
N LEU A 31 -9.94 2.60 -2.18
CA LEU A 31 -9.86 2.15 -0.79
C LEU A 31 -11.17 2.40 -0.02
N ILE A 32 -11.76 3.58 -0.16
CA ILE A 32 -13.07 3.89 0.46
C ILE A 32 -14.17 2.99 -0.09
N GLN A 33 -14.19 2.77 -1.41
CA GLN A 33 -15.23 2.01 -2.10
C GLN A 33 -15.20 0.51 -1.73
N PHE A 34 -14.00 -0.09 -1.68
CA PHE A 34 -13.84 -1.53 -1.48
C PHE A 34 -13.72 -1.94 -0.01
N HIS A 35 -13.42 -0.99 0.89
CA HIS A 35 -13.22 -1.25 2.32
C HIS A 35 -14.02 -0.32 3.23
N PRO A 36 -15.34 -0.14 3.00
CA PRO A 36 -16.16 0.73 3.84
C PRO A 36 -16.10 0.30 5.31
N GLY A 37 -16.02 1.26 6.22
CA GLY A 37 -15.96 1.02 7.65
C GLY A 37 -14.59 0.59 8.20
N SER A 38 -13.62 0.25 7.34
CA SER A 38 -12.22 0.03 7.77
C SER A 38 -11.60 1.35 8.24
N ARG A 39 -10.47 1.30 8.95
CA ARG A 39 -9.73 2.50 9.35
C ARG A 39 -8.41 2.57 8.61
N LEU A 40 -8.10 3.75 8.11
CA LEU A 40 -6.85 4.06 7.45
C LEU A 40 -5.81 4.46 8.49
N CYS A 41 -4.64 3.85 8.41
CA CYS A 41 -3.46 4.08 9.21
C CYS A 41 -2.36 4.61 8.29
N ILE A 42 -1.73 5.70 8.71
CA ILE A 42 -0.64 6.36 7.99
C ILE A 42 0.59 6.35 8.88
N THR A 43 1.65 5.68 8.41
CA THR A 43 2.85 5.36 9.20
C THR A 43 4.07 6.19 8.82
N ALA A 44 4.07 6.85 7.66
CA ALA A 44 5.25 7.49 7.08
C ALA A 44 5.00 8.94 6.66
N PHE A 45 6.01 9.78 6.86
CA PHE A 45 6.12 11.15 6.37
C PHE A 45 7.58 11.48 6.12
N ASP A 46 7.88 12.24 5.07
CA ASP A 46 9.24 12.64 4.71
C ASP A 46 10.01 13.40 5.83
N PHE A 47 9.32 13.90 6.87
CA PHE A 47 9.93 14.74 7.92
C PHE A 47 9.47 14.49 9.38
N GLY A 48 9.04 13.27 9.74
CA GLY A 48 8.84 12.85 11.15
C GLY A 48 7.43 12.39 11.55
N HIS A 49 7.17 12.26 12.86
CA HIS A 49 5.90 11.73 13.39
C HIS A 49 4.68 12.56 12.94
N ILE A 50 3.67 11.89 12.37
CA ILE A 50 2.43 12.55 11.94
C ILE A 50 1.50 12.70 13.14
N LEU A 51 1.23 13.95 13.50
CA LEU A 51 0.13 14.31 14.38
C LEU A 51 -1.02 14.89 13.54
N PRO A 52 -2.28 14.46 13.75
CA PRO A 52 -3.43 15.10 13.13
C PRO A 52 -3.41 16.61 13.41
N LYS A 53 -3.59 17.43 12.38
CA LYS A 53 -3.83 18.87 12.59
C LYS A 53 -5.20 19.04 13.23
N ARG A 54 -5.47 20.22 13.80
CA ARG A 54 -6.77 20.53 14.41
C ARG A 54 -7.95 20.25 13.48
N GLU A 55 -7.77 20.51 12.19
CA GLU A 55 -8.77 20.25 11.15
C GLU A 55 -9.02 18.75 10.95
N ASP A 56 -7.96 17.94 10.95
CA ASP A 56 -8.05 16.48 10.84
C ASP A 56 -8.70 15.88 12.09
N SER A 57 -8.32 16.36 13.28
CA SER A 57 -8.97 15.95 14.53
C SER A 57 -10.46 16.29 14.56
N ALA A 58 -10.86 17.43 14.00
CA ALA A 58 -12.28 17.78 13.87
C ALA A 58 -13.04 16.84 12.91
N LEU A 59 -12.33 16.20 11.97
CA LEU A 59 -12.85 15.15 11.10
C LEU A 59 -12.77 13.75 11.72
N GLY A 60 -12.29 13.63 12.97
CA GLY A 60 -12.22 12.38 13.72
C GLY A 60 -10.93 11.60 13.55
N TRP A 61 -9.89 12.20 12.96
CA TRP A 61 -8.56 11.60 12.94
C TRP A 61 -7.91 11.67 14.32
N VAL A 62 -7.20 10.61 14.68
CA VAL A 62 -6.51 10.49 15.97
C VAL A 62 -5.08 10.02 15.76
N GLU A 63 -4.21 10.33 16.70
CA GLU A 63 -2.91 9.67 16.80
C GLU A 63 -3.04 8.46 17.73
N HIS A 64 -2.40 7.36 17.35
CA HIS A 64 -2.31 6.15 18.14
C HIS A 64 -0.98 5.45 17.87
N ASP A 65 -0.13 5.32 18.89
CA ASP A 65 1.22 4.72 18.80
C ASP A 65 2.11 5.35 17.71
N GLY A 66 2.03 6.67 17.53
CA GLY A 66 2.78 7.41 16.51
C GLY A 66 2.21 7.29 15.09
N VAL A 67 1.06 6.64 14.93
CA VAL A 67 0.36 6.44 13.65
C VAL A 67 -0.87 7.33 13.59
N MET A 68 -1.08 7.98 12.44
CA MET A 68 -2.29 8.75 12.21
C MET A 68 -3.40 7.83 11.71
N VAL A 69 -4.48 7.75 12.48
CA VAL A 69 -5.60 6.82 12.27
C VAL A 69 -6.86 7.59 11.93
N SER A 70 -7.51 7.19 10.84
CA SER A 70 -8.74 7.81 10.39
C SER A 70 -9.96 7.38 11.21
N PRO A 71 -11.06 8.16 11.18
CA PRO A 71 -12.38 7.58 11.45
C PRO A 71 -12.68 6.44 10.45
N PRO A 72 -13.71 5.61 10.68
CA PRO A 72 -14.11 4.61 9.71
C PRO A 72 -14.31 5.20 8.30
N LEU A 73 -13.75 4.54 7.28
CA LEU A 73 -13.82 4.97 5.90
C LEU A 73 -15.28 5.15 5.49
N SER A 74 -15.58 6.35 4.98
CA SER A 74 -16.89 6.72 4.47
C SER A 74 -16.73 7.56 3.20
N PRO A 75 -17.76 7.65 2.34
CA PRO A 75 -17.67 8.42 1.09
C PRO A 75 -17.28 9.89 1.24
N ASN A 76 -17.50 10.47 2.43
CA ASN A 76 -17.21 11.87 2.72
C ASN A 76 -15.86 12.08 3.41
N LEU A 77 -15.15 10.99 3.76
CA LEU A 77 -13.85 11.10 4.39
C LEU A 77 -12.84 11.61 3.37
N LYS A 78 -12.16 12.71 3.72
CA LYS A 78 -11.02 13.20 2.97
C LYS A 78 -9.79 12.45 3.45
N ILE A 79 -9.24 11.60 2.59
CA ILE A 79 -7.95 10.97 2.81
C ILE A 79 -6.87 11.98 2.40
N PRO A 80 -5.93 12.33 3.28
CA PRO A 80 -4.76 13.08 2.90
C PRO A 80 -3.96 12.32 1.83
N THR A 81 -3.76 12.92 0.66
CA THR A 81 -3.01 12.31 -0.45
C THR A 81 -1.72 13.05 -0.78
N SER A 82 -1.56 14.30 -0.31
CA SER A 82 -0.33 15.06 -0.50
C SER A 82 0.71 14.60 0.51
N GLN A 83 1.85 14.04 0.05
CA GLN A 83 2.95 13.54 0.89
C GLN A 83 2.67 12.22 1.62
N PHE A 84 1.67 11.47 1.17
CA PHE A 84 1.32 10.17 1.73
C PHE A 84 1.39 9.15 0.64
N ASP A 85 2.42 8.32 0.70
CA ASP A 85 2.72 7.37 -0.35
C ASP A 85 2.50 5.93 0.13
N GLU A 86 2.15 5.73 1.41
CA GLU A 86 1.95 4.42 2.03
C GLU A 86 0.77 4.41 3.01
N TRP A 87 -0.16 3.48 2.81
CA TRP A 87 -1.44 3.38 3.50
C TRP A 87 -1.74 1.96 3.96
N TYR A 88 -2.16 1.81 5.21
CA TYR A 88 -2.65 0.54 5.76
C TYR A 88 -4.11 0.65 6.20
N LEU A 89 -4.93 -0.31 5.82
CA LEU A 89 -6.31 -0.44 6.28
C LEU A 89 -6.44 -1.58 7.26
N VAL A 90 -7.06 -1.31 8.41
CA VAL A 90 -7.42 -2.32 9.41
C VAL A 90 -8.93 -2.37 9.61
N GLY A 91 -9.49 -3.57 9.73
CA GLY A 91 -10.93 -3.73 10.00
C GLY A 91 -11.29 -3.36 11.44
N HIS A 92 -10.40 -3.70 12.38
CA HIS A 92 -10.45 -3.31 13.78
C HIS A 92 -9.10 -2.74 14.17
N LEU A 93 -9.10 -1.71 15.01
CA LEU A 93 -7.85 -1.15 15.51
C LEU A 93 -7.19 -2.19 16.44
N PRO A 94 -5.97 -2.67 16.13
CA PRO A 94 -5.24 -3.53 17.04
C PRO A 94 -4.90 -2.77 18.32
N SER A 95 -4.57 -3.52 19.38
CA SER A 95 -4.19 -2.92 20.67
C SER A 95 -2.88 -2.14 20.63
N SER A 96 -2.07 -2.36 19.59
CA SER A 96 -0.89 -1.56 19.31
C SER A 96 -0.65 -1.48 17.80
N LEU A 97 -0.20 -0.30 17.35
CA LEU A 97 0.18 -0.01 15.96
C LEU A 97 1.69 0.15 15.82
N ASP A 98 2.41 -0.88 16.23
CA ASP A 98 3.86 -0.98 16.01
C ASP A 98 4.13 -1.48 14.58
N PHE A 99 4.21 -0.61 13.58
CA PHE A 99 4.60 -0.97 12.21
C PHE A 99 6.13 -0.98 12.10
N SER A 100 6.70 -1.89 11.30
CA SER A 100 8.10 -1.76 10.89
C SER A 100 8.29 -0.51 10.03
N GLU A 101 9.54 -0.11 9.79
CA GLU A 101 9.85 1.10 9.00
C GLU A 101 9.13 1.11 7.63
N PRO A 102 8.77 2.31 7.12
CA PRO A 102 8.03 2.46 5.86
C PRO A 102 8.72 1.75 4.69
N PHE A 103 8.01 0.88 3.99
CA PHE A 103 8.63 0.08 2.93
C PHE A 103 8.86 0.90 1.67
N LEU A 104 8.00 1.88 1.38
CA LEU A 104 8.17 2.73 0.20
C LEU A 104 9.34 3.73 0.32
N SER A 105 9.75 4.06 1.55
CA SER A 105 10.96 4.87 1.78
C SER A 105 12.24 4.17 1.29
N ASN A 106 12.15 2.86 1.08
CA ASN A 106 13.18 2.06 0.46
C ASN A 106 12.80 1.85 -1.02
N GLY A 107 13.37 2.67 -1.90
CA GLY A 107 13.03 2.74 -3.34
C GLY A 107 13.22 1.45 -4.15
N GLU A 108 13.65 0.36 -3.52
CA GLU A 108 13.77 -0.97 -4.13
C GLU A 108 12.64 -1.94 -3.71
N PHE A 109 11.74 -1.53 -2.81
CA PHE A 109 10.70 -2.44 -2.32
C PHE A 109 9.68 -2.81 -3.40
N THR A 110 9.46 -4.11 -3.56
CA THR A 110 8.43 -4.67 -4.42
C THR A 110 7.96 -6.02 -3.88
N LEU A 111 6.77 -6.46 -4.27
CA LEU A 111 6.26 -7.82 -4.01
C LEU A 111 6.58 -8.81 -5.13
N VAL A 112 7.17 -8.32 -6.21
CA VAL A 112 7.66 -9.16 -7.30
C VAL A 112 8.78 -10.05 -6.76
N SER A 113 8.76 -11.33 -7.13
CA SER A 113 9.80 -12.27 -6.68
C SER A 113 11.18 -11.85 -7.18
N PRO A 114 12.26 -12.11 -6.43
CA PRO A 114 13.63 -11.83 -6.89
C PRO A 114 13.94 -12.42 -8.28
N ASP A 115 13.45 -13.63 -8.58
CA ASP A 115 13.62 -14.28 -9.88
C ASP A 115 12.97 -13.49 -11.02
N GLU A 116 11.78 -12.94 -10.78
CA GLU A 116 11.07 -12.12 -11.77
C GLU A 116 11.70 -10.73 -11.94
N VAL A 117 12.22 -10.15 -10.85
CA VAL A 117 13.04 -8.92 -10.91
C VAL A 117 14.28 -9.16 -11.78
N ILE A 118 14.99 -10.28 -11.60
CA ILE A 118 16.13 -10.66 -12.45
C ILE A 118 15.70 -10.81 -13.92
N ALA A 119 14.57 -11.47 -14.17
CA ALA A 119 14.10 -11.73 -15.53
C ALA A 119 13.72 -10.45 -16.30
N LYS A 120 13.28 -9.40 -15.60
CA LYS A 120 12.88 -8.10 -16.17
C LYS A 120 14.01 -7.06 -16.21
N ARG A 121 15.19 -7.37 -15.68
CA ARG A 121 16.32 -6.43 -15.61
C ARG A 121 16.88 -6.04 -16.97
N ASP A 122 17.13 -4.74 -17.15
CA ASP A 122 18.08 -4.21 -18.14
C ASP A 122 19.51 -4.22 -17.54
N ASN A 123 20.52 -4.47 -18.38
CA ASN A 123 21.93 -4.67 -18.00
C ASN A 123 22.64 -3.40 -17.47
N THR A 124 21.91 -2.30 -17.28
CA THR A 124 22.45 -0.96 -16.97
C THR A 124 22.22 -0.51 -15.52
N TRP A 125 21.55 -1.30 -14.69
CA TRP A 125 21.17 -0.93 -13.32
C TRP A 125 22.16 -1.44 -12.25
N GLU A 126 22.31 -0.66 -11.17
CA GLU A 126 23.01 -1.06 -9.94
C GLU A 126 22.38 -2.33 -9.35
N SER A 127 23.19 -3.14 -8.68
CA SER A 127 22.76 -4.43 -8.16
C SER A 127 21.76 -4.24 -7.00
N VAL A 128 20.45 -4.28 -7.29
CA VAL A 128 19.39 -4.58 -6.29
C VAL A 128 19.88 -5.76 -5.45
N ASP A 129 19.96 -5.53 -4.15
CA ASP A 129 20.35 -6.54 -3.16
C ASP A 129 19.16 -7.47 -2.91
N LEU A 130 19.15 -8.60 -3.61
CA LEU A 130 18.04 -9.56 -3.58
C LEU A 130 17.85 -10.20 -2.21
N ASP A 131 18.92 -10.34 -1.42
CA ASP A 131 18.83 -10.86 -0.06
C ASP A 131 18.12 -9.85 0.84
N THR A 132 18.44 -8.56 0.69
CA THR A 132 17.75 -7.47 1.37
C THR A 132 16.28 -7.40 0.96
N LEU A 133 15.96 -7.51 -0.34
CA LEU A 133 14.58 -7.54 -0.83
C LEU A 133 13.78 -8.70 -0.21
N GLY A 134 14.35 -9.91 -0.17
CA GLY A 134 13.71 -11.07 0.45
C GLY A 134 13.43 -10.87 1.95
N GLN A 135 14.34 -10.24 2.68
CA GLN A 135 14.14 -9.90 4.09
C GLN A 135 13.04 -8.85 4.28
N MET A 136 13.00 -7.82 3.45
CA MET A 136 11.95 -6.80 3.49
C MET A 136 10.57 -7.39 3.20
N GLN A 137 10.46 -8.26 2.20
CA GLN A 137 9.21 -8.98 1.89
C GLN A 137 8.76 -9.83 3.08
N ALA A 138 9.67 -10.51 3.76
CA ALA A 138 9.35 -11.30 4.95
C ALA A 138 8.83 -10.42 6.11
N ILE A 139 9.47 -9.26 6.33
CA ILE A 139 9.05 -8.28 7.35
C ILE A 139 7.67 -7.71 7.00
N PHE A 140 7.45 -7.33 5.74
CA PHE A 140 6.17 -6.85 5.24
C PHE A 140 5.04 -7.85 5.53
N TRP A 141 5.20 -9.12 5.13
CA TRP A 141 4.17 -10.12 5.34
C TRP A 141 3.92 -10.42 6.83
N ARG A 142 4.97 -10.38 7.66
CA ARG A 142 4.84 -10.50 9.11
C ARG A 142 3.96 -9.38 9.68
N ASP A 143 4.14 -8.15 9.24
CA ASP A 143 3.36 -7.01 9.72
C ASP A 143 1.91 -7.05 9.24
N MET A 144 1.68 -7.38 7.96
CA MET A 144 0.34 -7.63 7.42
C MET A 144 -0.43 -8.66 8.24
N GLU A 145 0.24 -9.74 8.67
CA GLU A 145 -0.33 -10.79 9.49
C GLU A 145 -0.58 -10.38 10.95
N ARG A 146 0.43 -9.80 11.59
CA ARG A 146 0.36 -9.42 13.01
C ARG A 146 -0.68 -8.34 13.28
N LEU A 147 -0.80 -7.37 12.38
CA LEU A 147 -1.71 -6.23 12.51
C LEU A 147 -3.09 -6.50 11.86
N ASP A 148 -3.30 -7.71 11.34
CA ASP A 148 -4.52 -8.12 10.64
C ASP A 148 -4.96 -7.11 9.55
N VAL A 149 -3.99 -6.63 8.78
CA VAL A 149 -4.20 -5.60 7.75
C VAL A 149 -5.14 -6.16 6.68
N VAL A 150 -6.22 -5.44 6.40
CA VAL A 150 -7.21 -5.86 5.39
C VAL A 150 -6.84 -5.38 3.99
N CYS A 151 -6.10 -4.27 3.91
CA CYS A 151 -5.53 -3.76 2.68
C CYS A 151 -4.30 -2.89 2.95
N TYR A 152 -3.31 -2.98 2.09
CA TYR A 152 -2.18 -2.08 1.99
C TYR A 152 -2.18 -1.47 0.59
N ALA A 153 -1.85 -0.19 0.52
CA ALA A 153 -1.72 0.53 -0.73
C ALA A 153 -0.53 1.48 -0.61
N ALA A 154 0.33 1.46 -1.62
CA ALA A 154 1.42 2.41 -1.71
C ALA A 154 1.54 2.92 -3.15
N SER A 155 1.97 4.17 -3.30
CA SER A 155 2.12 4.84 -4.58
C SER A 155 3.44 5.58 -4.63
N GLY A 156 4.40 5.06 -5.40
CA GLY A 156 5.72 5.65 -5.60
C GLY A 156 6.17 5.40 -7.04
N ASP A 157 7.43 5.01 -7.25
CA ASP A 157 7.92 4.60 -8.58
C ASP A 157 7.14 3.42 -9.17
N VAL A 158 6.61 2.57 -8.28
CA VAL A 158 5.60 1.57 -8.59
C VAL A 158 4.43 1.72 -7.62
N ASP A 159 3.24 1.38 -8.09
CA ASP A 159 2.05 1.29 -7.26
C ASP A 159 1.87 -0.16 -6.78
N ILE A 160 1.75 -0.32 -5.47
CA ILE A 160 1.58 -1.62 -4.82
C ILE A 160 0.23 -1.64 -4.12
N VAL A 161 -0.61 -2.62 -4.43
CA VAL A 161 -1.86 -2.86 -3.69
C VAL A 161 -1.91 -4.30 -3.23
N VAL A 162 -2.18 -4.49 -1.95
CA VAL A 162 -2.39 -5.80 -1.30
C VAL A 162 -3.71 -5.75 -0.58
N THR A 163 -4.55 -6.77 -0.71
CA THR A 163 -5.90 -6.71 -0.14
C THR A 163 -6.49 -8.10 0.08
N THR A 164 -7.36 -8.20 1.08
CA THR A 164 -8.23 -9.37 1.31
C THR A 164 -9.47 -9.37 0.41
N LYS A 165 -9.63 -8.38 -0.48
CA LYS A 165 -10.74 -8.22 -1.43
C LYS A 165 -10.26 -8.44 -2.87
N PRO A 166 -10.34 -9.66 -3.42
CA PRO A 166 -9.91 -9.95 -4.78
C PRO A 166 -10.53 -9.05 -5.85
N ASP A 167 -11.79 -8.64 -5.66
CA ASP A 167 -12.52 -7.75 -6.57
C ASP A 167 -11.80 -6.41 -6.81
N LEU A 168 -11.03 -5.90 -5.83
CA LEU A 168 -10.22 -4.70 -6.02
C LEU A 168 -9.04 -4.98 -6.96
N ILE A 169 -8.38 -6.13 -6.83
CA ILE A 169 -7.29 -6.54 -7.74
C ILE A 169 -7.85 -6.72 -9.15
N ASP A 170 -9.00 -7.36 -9.30
CA ASP A 170 -9.65 -7.55 -10.60
C ASP A 170 -10.08 -6.24 -11.23
N TYR A 171 -10.57 -5.27 -10.43
CA TYR A 171 -10.84 -3.93 -10.90
C TYR A 171 -9.57 -3.23 -11.41
N LEU A 172 -8.47 -3.29 -10.66
CA LEU A 172 -7.21 -2.66 -11.02
C LEU A 172 -6.61 -3.25 -12.31
N ARG A 173 -6.72 -4.57 -12.50
CA ARG A 173 -6.33 -5.26 -13.75
C ARG A 173 -7.11 -4.77 -14.97
N GLN A 174 -8.39 -4.41 -14.80
CA GLN A 174 -9.27 -3.97 -15.89
C GLN A 174 -9.22 -2.45 -16.12
N SER A 175 -8.65 -1.70 -15.19
CA SER A 175 -8.66 -0.23 -15.22
C SER A 175 -7.78 0.38 -16.32
N GLU A 176 -6.91 -0.41 -16.97
CA GLU A 176 -6.12 -0.02 -18.15
C GLU A 176 -6.99 0.42 -19.33
N ASP A 177 -8.24 -0.07 -19.42
CA ASP A 177 -9.13 0.21 -20.54
C ASP A 177 -9.97 1.49 -20.38
N ARG A 178 -9.84 2.23 -19.27
CA ARG A 178 -10.70 3.38 -18.98
C ARG A 178 -9.89 4.62 -18.63
N ASN A 179 -9.26 5.20 -19.66
CA ASN A 179 -8.95 6.63 -19.64
C ASN A 179 -10.24 7.42 -19.37
N ILE A 180 -10.31 8.05 -18.19
CA ILE A 180 -11.21 9.17 -17.90
C ILE A 180 -10.34 10.40 -17.71
#